data_AF-A0AAV9BBR4-F1
#
_entry.id   AF-A0AAV9BBR4-F1
#
_cell.length_a   1.000
_cell.length_b   1.000
_cell.length_c   1.000
_cell.angle_alpha   90.00
_cell.angle_beta   90.00
_cell.angle_gamma   90.00
#
_symmetry.space_group_name_H-M   'P 1'
#
loop_
_entity.id
_entity.type
_entity.pdbx_description
1 polymer ?
#
loop_
_entity_poly.entity_id
_entity_poly.type
_entity_poly.pdbx_seq_one_letter_code
_entity_poly.pdbx_strand_id
1 'polypeptide(L)'
;MAGFQSPPIRRILTVLSVLFVLSLSTAVSAFNVSTLRFDEAYTPLFGHHNGNLIRSSDDKSVRLVLDRYTGSGFASSDLYHHGLFSASIKLPSDYTAGVVVAFYTSNGDIFRDTHDELDFEFLGNVHGKPWRIQTNVYGNGSTSRGREERYLLWFDPTKEFHRYSILWTETHIIFYIDEVPIREVVRSDAMGGDYPLKPMAVYATLWDGSTWATSGGRYPVNYKYSPFVSEFSDLVLRGCRKDPIQQSPSAAADEGCAASDAELAEAEYATITPERRQAMLKFRHKYMTYSYCYDARRYPVPFPECDVIPSERVRFRDTGNSNIVGIRHRRHVRRGRRVPAVGMGSNSQAAI
;
A
#
# COMPACT_ATOMS: atom_id res chain seq x y z
N MET A 1 23.71 -68.43 47.10
CA MET A 1 24.16 -67.15 47.69
C MET A 1 24.64 -66.26 46.55
N ALA A 2 24.13 -65.01 46.48
CA ALA A 2 24.59 -63.84 45.70
C ALA A 2 24.86 -64.05 44.18
N GLY A 3 24.50 -63.16 43.26
CA GLY A 3 24.01 -61.79 43.32
C GLY A 3 23.77 -61.28 41.88
N PHE A 4 23.16 -60.11 41.81
CA PHE A 4 22.68 -59.37 40.64
C PHE A 4 23.66 -59.20 39.46
N GLN A 5 23.13 -59.20 38.23
CA GLN A 5 23.57 -58.29 37.16
C GLN A 5 22.42 -58.00 36.16
N SER A 6 22.22 -56.71 35.89
CA SER A 6 21.17 -56.04 35.10
C SER A 6 21.35 -56.15 33.57
N PRO A 7 20.32 -55.84 32.75
CA PRO A 7 20.23 -56.27 31.34
C PRO A 7 20.69 -55.21 30.33
N PRO A 8 20.98 -55.56 29.06
CA PRO A 8 21.05 -54.58 27.99
C PRO A 8 19.75 -54.56 27.15
N ILE A 9 18.98 -53.49 27.36
CA ILE A 9 18.39 -52.58 26.37
C ILE A 9 18.09 -53.17 24.98
N ARG A 10 16.80 -53.47 24.72
CA ARG A 10 16.25 -53.61 23.36
C ARG A 10 16.29 -52.25 22.66
N ARG A 11 17.03 -52.14 21.56
CA ARG A 11 16.99 -51.00 20.65
C ARG A 11 15.65 -50.99 19.91
N ILE A 12 14.77 -50.06 20.26
CA ILE A 12 13.61 -49.69 19.44
C ILE A 12 14.13 -48.80 18.32
N LEU A 13 14.07 -49.28 17.08
CA LEU A 13 14.28 -48.45 15.88
C LEU A 13 13.00 -47.63 15.66
N THR A 14 13.01 -46.37 16.07
CA THR A 14 12.00 -45.38 15.65
C THR A 14 12.40 -44.86 14.27
N VAL A 15 11.68 -45.27 13.22
CA VAL A 15 11.78 -44.65 11.90
C VAL A 15 11.06 -43.31 11.96
N LEU A 16 11.83 -42.21 12.08
CA LEU A 16 11.31 -40.86 11.86
C LEU A 16 11.17 -40.65 10.35
N SER A 17 9.93 -40.71 9.85
CA SER A 17 9.60 -40.20 8.52
C SER A 17 9.62 -38.68 8.57
N VAL A 18 10.72 -38.06 8.13
CA VAL A 18 10.80 -36.61 7.90
C VAL A 18 10.09 -36.32 6.59
N LEU A 19 8.83 -35.88 6.67
CA LEU A 19 8.12 -35.25 5.56
C LEU A 19 8.76 -33.88 5.30
N PHE A 20 9.72 -33.84 4.39
CA PHE A 20 10.29 -32.60 3.87
C PHE A 20 9.26 -31.99 2.91
N VAL A 21 8.39 -31.12 3.44
CA VAL A 21 7.55 -30.27 2.59
C VAL A 21 8.47 -29.25 1.94
N LEU A 22 8.96 -29.55 0.73
CA LEU A 22 9.54 -28.53 -0.14
C LEU A 22 8.43 -27.53 -0.46
N SER A 23 8.37 -26.43 0.29
CA SER A 23 7.65 -25.24 -0.17
C SER A 23 8.44 -24.71 -1.37
N LEU A 24 8.02 -25.07 -2.57
CA LEU A 24 8.46 -24.39 -3.79
C LEU A 24 7.90 -22.97 -3.70
N SER A 25 8.62 -22.07 -3.04
CA SER A 25 8.41 -20.64 -3.20
C SER A 25 8.83 -20.31 -4.62
N THR A 26 7.87 -20.30 -5.55
CA THR A 26 8.07 -19.69 -6.85
C THR A 26 8.33 -18.21 -6.58
N ALA A 27 9.61 -17.85 -6.46
CA ALA A 27 9.99 -16.45 -6.48
C ALA A 27 9.52 -15.90 -7.81
N VAL A 28 8.58 -14.95 -7.77
CA VAL A 28 8.19 -14.24 -8.98
C VAL A 28 9.42 -13.43 -9.38
N SER A 29 9.91 -13.63 -10.61
CA SER A 29 11.05 -12.88 -11.11
C SER A 29 10.72 -11.39 -11.09
N ALA A 30 11.61 -10.59 -10.53
CA ALA A 30 11.47 -9.14 -10.52
C ALA A 30 11.36 -8.61 -11.97
N PHE A 31 10.56 -7.55 -12.17
CA PHE A 31 10.45 -6.94 -13.49
C PHE A 31 11.81 -6.44 -13.95
N ASN A 32 12.15 -6.71 -15.21
CA ASN A 32 13.38 -6.21 -15.81
C ASN A 32 13.21 -4.73 -16.18
N VAL A 33 13.51 -3.84 -15.23
CA VAL A 33 13.39 -2.39 -15.36
C VAL A 33 14.69 -1.69 -14.99
N SER A 34 15.02 -0.64 -15.74
CA SER A 34 16.18 0.21 -15.45
C SER A 34 15.81 1.25 -14.40
N THR A 35 16.63 1.35 -13.36
CA THR A 35 16.50 2.37 -12.31
C THR A 35 17.23 3.66 -12.70
N LEU A 36 16.69 4.79 -12.29
CA LEU A 36 17.20 6.13 -12.55
C LEU A 36 17.88 6.71 -11.31
N ARG A 37 18.76 7.68 -11.53
CA ARG A 37 19.15 8.63 -10.49
C ARG A 37 18.06 9.67 -10.29
N PHE A 38 18.03 10.30 -9.12
CA PHE A 38 17.06 11.32 -8.80
C PHE A 38 17.16 12.52 -9.76
N ASP A 39 18.36 13.05 -10.01
CA ASP A 39 18.59 14.21 -10.88
C ASP A 39 18.28 13.98 -12.37
N GLU A 40 18.21 12.73 -12.81
CA GLU A 40 17.89 12.40 -14.21
C GLU A 40 16.41 12.67 -14.54
N ALA A 41 15.52 12.62 -13.55
CA ALA A 41 14.10 12.62 -13.82
C ALA A 41 13.19 13.24 -12.76
N TYR A 42 13.71 13.67 -11.61
CA TYR A 42 12.93 14.25 -10.52
C TYR A 42 13.52 15.58 -10.04
N THR A 43 12.64 16.42 -9.48
CA THR A 43 13.01 17.67 -8.81
C THR A 43 12.36 17.75 -7.42
N PRO A 44 12.99 18.42 -6.45
CA PRO A 44 12.36 18.68 -5.17
C PRO A 44 11.09 19.53 -5.32
N LEU A 45 9.99 19.09 -4.71
CA LEU A 45 8.72 19.82 -4.70
C LEU A 45 8.66 20.79 -3.51
N PHE A 46 8.95 20.31 -2.30
CA PHE A 46 9.00 21.12 -1.08
C PHE A 46 9.85 20.46 0.02
N GLY A 47 10.16 21.20 1.10
CA GLY A 47 10.89 20.71 2.28
C GLY A 47 12.41 20.61 2.12
N HIS A 48 12.94 20.66 0.90
CA HIS A 48 14.38 20.52 0.64
C HIS A 48 15.24 21.64 1.24
N HIS A 49 14.78 22.89 1.22
CA HIS A 49 15.48 24.01 1.87
C HIS A 49 15.59 23.87 3.40
N ASN A 50 14.72 23.06 4.01
CA ASN A 50 14.72 22.79 5.45
C ASN A 50 15.54 21.55 5.83
N GLY A 51 16.12 20.85 4.84
CA GLY A 51 16.81 19.58 5.05
C GLY A 51 15.87 18.37 5.15
N ASN A 52 14.60 18.52 4.78
CA ASN A 52 13.60 17.44 4.91
C ASN A 52 13.53 16.55 3.67
N LEU A 53 14.22 16.91 2.59
CA LEU A 53 14.48 16.04 1.45
C LEU A 53 15.98 15.84 1.34
N ILE A 54 16.44 14.60 1.52
CA ILE A 54 17.87 14.27 1.61
C ILE A 54 18.18 13.23 0.53
N ARG A 55 19.01 13.62 -0.44
CA ARG A 55 19.50 12.73 -1.49
C ARG A 55 20.76 12.00 -1.02
N SER A 56 20.91 10.75 -1.42
CA SER A 56 22.14 9.97 -1.24
C SER A 56 23.27 10.50 -2.11
N SER A 57 24.52 10.17 -1.77
CA SER A 57 25.70 10.65 -2.48
C SER A 57 25.82 10.13 -3.92
N ASP A 58 25.31 8.94 -4.20
CA ASP A 58 25.25 8.36 -5.56
C ASP A 58 23.97 8.74 -6.30
N ASP A 59 23.09 9.48 -5.63
CA ASP A 59 21.82 9.98 -6.12
C ASP A 59 20.78 8.92 -6.52
N LYS A 60 20.95 7.68 -6.04
CA LYS A 60 20.03 6.57 -6.34
C LYS A 60 18.91 6.39 -5.33
N SER A 61 18.99 7.13 -4.23
CA SER A 61 17.96 7.13 -3.18
C SER A 61 17.72 8.52 -2.61
N VAL A 62 16.49 8.72 -2.15
CA VAL A 62 16.02 9.96 -1.53
C VAL A 62 15.22 9.63 -0.27
N ARG A 63 15.48 10.39 0.80
CA ARG A 63 14.75 10.30 2.06
C ARG A 63 13.83 11.51 2.18
N LEU A 64 12.54 11.23 2.37
CA LEU A 64 11.55 12.22 2.74
C LEU A 64 11.40 12.24 4.26
N VAL A 65 11.40 13.43 4.83
CA VAL A 65 11.26 13.68 6.27
C VAL A 65 10.03 14.53 6.53
N LEU A 66 9.30 14.20 7.59
CA LEU A 66 8.27 15.03 8.20
C LEU A 66 8.63 15.30 9.66
N ASP A 67 8.66 16.57 10.00
CA ASP A 67 8.78 17.07 11.36
C ASP A 67 7.69 18.09 11.65
N ARG A 68 7.75 18.73 12.82
CA ARG A 68 6.74 19.69 13.28
C ARG A 68 6.63 20.97 12.45
N TYR A 69 7.57 21.23 11.54
CA TYR A 69 7.65 22.44 10.74
C TYR A 69 7.18 22.19 9.31
N THR A 70 7.64 21.11 8.67
CA THR A 70 7.28 20.78 7.29
C THR A 70 7.39 19.30 7.00
N GLY A 71 6.57 18.85 6.04
CA GLY A 71 6.83 17.63 5.29
C GLY A 71 7.87 17.85 4.20
N SER A 72 7.91 16.92 3.26
CA SER A 72 8.74 17.03 2.05
C SER A 72 8.14 16.23 0.91
N GLY A 73 8.59 16.52 -0.30
CA GLY A 73 8.20 15.76 -1.48
C GLY A 73 9.03 16.11 -2.70
N PHE A 74 8.91 15.29 -3.73
CA PHE A 74 9.48 15.48 -5.05
C PHE A 74 8.47 15.14 -6.14
N ALA A 75 8.74 15.64 -7.35
CA ALA A 75 7.92 15.40 -8.54
C ALA A 75 8.81 15.05 -9.72
N SER A 76 8.30 14.31 -10.70
CA SER A 76 8.99 14.09 -11.96
C SER A 76 9.15 15.40 -12.71
N SER A 77 10.26 15.56 -13.42
CA SER A 77 10.55 16.76 -14.22
C SER A 77 9.63 16.91 -15.44
N ASP A 78 9.13 15.78 -15.94
CA ASP A 78 8.25 15.71 -17.11
C ASP A 78 6.87 15.18 -16.73
N LEU A 79 5.89 15.46 -17.60
CA LEU A 79 4.63 14.73 -17.64
C LEU A 79 4.81 13.46 -18.47
N TYR A 80 3.97 12.48 -18.23
CA TYR A 80 3.97 11.22 -18.99
C TYR A 80 2.58 10.96 -19.55
N HIS A 81 2.51 10.57 -20.82
CA HIS A 81 1.33 9.92 -21.36
C HIS A 81 1.52 8.41 -21.24
N HIS A 82 0.77 7.79 -20.34
CA HIS A 82 0.93 6.38 -19.94
C HIS A 82 2.33 6.05 -19.38
N GLY A 83 2.45 4.91 -18.72
CA GLY A 83 3.74 4.44 -18.22
C GLY A 83 3.68 3.42 -17.09
N LEU A 84 4.85 2.86 -16.78
CA LEU A 84 5.16 2.19 -15.54
C LEU A 84 5.99 3.15 -14.66
N PHE A 85 5.42 3.50 -13.52
CA PHE A 85 6.05 4.33 -12.49
C PHE A 85 6.28 3.47 -11.26
N SER A 86 7.52 3.36 -10.80
CA SER A 86 7.86 2.45 -9.70
C SER A 86 8.93 3.04 -8.79
N ALA A 87 8.85 2.68 -7.51
CA ALA A 87 9.90 2.96 -6.53
C ALA A 87 9.94 1.85 -5.49
N SER A 88 11.15 1.54 -5.01
CA SER A 88 11.35 0.79 -3.76
C SER A 88 11.12 1.75 -2.60
N ILE A 89 10.16 1.45 -1.71
CA ILE A 89 9.76 2.33 -0.61
C ILE A 89 9.88 1.58 0.71
N LYS A 90 10.52 2.22 1.71
CA LYS A 90 10.54 1.77 3.10
C LYS A 90 9.91 2.83 3.99
N LEU A 91 8.90 2.43 4.76
CA LEU A 91 8.04 3.36 5.52
C LEU A 91 8.61 3.69 6.91
N PRO A 92 8.18 4.81 7.52
CA PRO A 92 8.52 5.13 8.90
C PRO A 92 8.08 4.03 9.88
N SER A 93 8.90 3.77 10.90
CA SER A 93 8.62 2.78 11.96
C SER A 93 8.01 3.43 13.21
N ASP A 94 7.70 2.61 14.22
CA ASP A 94 7.17 2.99 15.54
C ASP A 94 5.74 3.58 15.54
N TYR A 95 5.56 4.82 16.02
CA TYR A 95 4.26 5.48 16.10
C TYR A 95 4.11 6.43 14.92
N THR A 96 3.21 6.14 13.99
CA THR A 96 3.07 6.89 12.73
C THR A 96 1.64 7.34 12.48
N ALA A 97 0.78 7.32 13.51
CA ALA A 97 -0.60 7.77 13.36
C ALA A 97 -0.66 9.19 12.78
N GLY A 98 -1.56 9.44 11.84
CA GLY A 98 -1.72 10.69 11.11
C GLY A 98 -0.71 10.90 9.97
N VAL A 99 0.40 10.17 9.91
CA VAL A 99 1.41 10.32 8.86
C VAL A 99 0.92 9.67 7.57
N VAL A 100 1.07 10.38 6.45
CA VAL A 100 0.80 9.87 5.10
C VAL A 100 2.08 9.93 4.28
N VAL A 101 2.53 8.77 3.80
CA VAL A 101 3.48 8.71 2.66
C VAL A 101 2.62 8.50 1.42
N ALA A 102 2.86 9.24 0.34
CA ALA A 102 2.15 9.05 -0.93
C ALA A 102 3.16 8.86 -2.07
N PHE A 103 2.80 8.00 -3.02
CA PHE A 103 3.45 7.83 -4.31
C PHE A 103 2.35 7.76 -5.36
N TYR A 104 2.24 8.80 -6.19
CA TYR A 104 1.04 9.00 -7.01
C TYR A 104 1.38 9.67 -8.33
N THR A 105 0.46 9.65 -9.28
CA THR A 105 0.55 10.46 -10.50
C THR A 105 -0.59 11.45 -10.52
N SER A 106 -0.35 12.70 -10.89
CA SER A 106 -1.39 13.71 -10.98
C SER A 106 -1.06 14.77 -12.04
N ASN A 107 -2.06 15.52 -12.44
CA ASN A 107 -1.91 16.77 -13.19
C ASN A 107 -2.72 17.90 -12.58
N GLY A 108 -2.99 17.83 -11.26
CA GLY A 108 -3.77 18.80 -10.51
C GLY A 108 -3.15 20.20 -10.41
N ASP A 109 -1.84 20.32 -10.60
CA ASP A 109 -1.13 21.60 -10.72
C ASP A 109 -1.44 22.32 -12.04
N ILE A 110 -1.83 21.57 -13.09
CA ILE A 110 -2.21 22.09 -14.40
C ILE A 110 -3.74 22.17 -14.56
N PHE A 111 -4.46 21.11 -14.20
CA PHE A 111 -5.91 20.95 -14.42
C PHE A 111 -6.69 20.93 -13.10
N ARG A 112 -6.65 22.02 -12.34
CA ARG A 112 -7.20 22.10 -10.98
C ARG A 112 -8.56 21.40 -10.76
N ASP A 113 -9.54 21.68 -11.61
CA ASP A 113 -10.93 21.22 -11.41
C ASP A 113 -11.25 19.92 -12.18
N THR A 114 -10.42 19.53 -13.13
CA THR A 114 -10.64 18.39 -14.02
C THR A 114 -9.44 17.46 -14.07
N HIS A 115 -8.62 17.40 -13.01
CA HIS A 115 -7.40 16.62 -13.00
C HIS A 115 -7.66 15.12 -13.06
N ASP A 116 -6.64 14.41 -13.53
CA ASP A 116 -6.52 12.97 -13.42
C ASP A 116 -5.51 12.66 -12.31
N GLU A 117 -5.72 11.57 -11.58
CA GLU A 117 -4.85 11.14 -10.47
C GLU A 117 -4.93 9.63 -10.19
N LEU A 118 -3.79 9.03 -9.86
CA LEU A 118 -3.62 7.62 -9.48
C LEU A 118 -2.76 7.53 -8.22
N ASP A 119 -3.27 6.89 -7.18
CA ASP A 119 -2.66 6.99 -5.85
C ASP A 119 -2.18 5.65 -5.29
N PHE A 120 -0.97 5.66 -4.70
CA PHE A 120 -0.65 4.89 -3.50
C PHE A 120 -0.52 5.83 -2.31
N GLU A 121 -1.34 5.63 -1.29
CA GLU A 121 -1.25 6.32 -0.01
C GLU A 121 -1.02 5.32 1.12
N PHE A 122 0.11 5.44 1.80
CA PHE A 122 0.45 4.67 2.98
C PHE A 122 -0.03 5.42 4.20
N LEU A 123 -0.96 4.81 4.93
CA LEU A 123 -1.64 5.41 6.07
C LEU A 123 -1.03 4.86 7.36
N GLY A 124 -0.34 5.74 8.08
CA GLY A 124 0.34 5.40 9.33
C GLY A 124 -0.62 4.99 10.43
N ASN A 125 -0.08 4.44 11.50
CA ASN A 125 -0.89 3.84 12.55
C ASN A 125 -0.28 4.03 13.95
N VAL A 126 -1.10 3.78 14.97
CA VAL A 126 -0.62 3.75 16.35
C VAL A 126 0.34 2.57 16.55
N HIS A 127 1.23 2.68 17.54
CA HIS A 127 2.25 1.68 17.83
C HIS A 127 1.71 0.24 17.87
N GLY A 128 2.42 -0.67 17.19
CA GLY A 128 2.09 -2.10 17.14
C GLY A 128 0.86 -2.44 16.27
N LYS A 129 0.36 -1.49 15.47
CA LYS A 129 -0.67 -1.74 14.45
C LYS A 129 -0.08 -1.61 13.05
N PRO A 130 -0.53 -2.43 12.10
CA PRO A 130 0.03 -2.43 10.76
C PRO A 130 -0.29 -1.12 10.03
N TRP A 131 0.62 -0.71 9.16
CA TRP A 131 0.32 0.25 8.10
C TRP A 131 -0.85 -0.25 7.24
N ARG A 132 -1.58 0.69 6.64
CA ARG A 132 -2.55 0.39 5.58
C ARG A 132 -2.10 1.08 4.31
N ILE A 133 -2.42 0.47 3.18
CA ILE A 133 -2.28 1.09 1.87
C ILE A 133 -3.67 1.43 1.37
N GLN A 134 -3.83 2.62 0.81
CA GLN A 134 -4.97 3.03 0.03
C GLN A 134 -4.52 3.22 -1.42
N THR A 135 -5.31 2.70 -2.36
CA THR A 135 -5.19 3.04 -3.78
C THR A 135 -6.43 3.80 -4.21
N ASN A 136 -6.27 4.72 -5.15
CA ASN A 136 -7.39 5.51 -5.66
C ASN A 136 -7.17 5.89 -7.13
N VAL A 137 -8.27 6.24 -7.79
CA VAL A 137 -8.30 6.58 -9.22
C VAL A 137 -9.30 7.71 -9.44
N TYR A 138 -8.83 8.81 -10.01
CA TYR A 138 -9.63 9.94 -10.43
C TYR A 138 -9.36 10.23 -11.90
N GLY A 139 -10.39 10.17 -12.74
CA GLY A 139 -10.36 10.74 -14.08
C GLY A 139 -11.22 12.00 -14.13
N ASN A 140 -10.74 12.99 -14.86
CA ASN A 140 -11.43 14.21 -15.25
C ASN A 140 -12.17 14.92 -14.11
N GLY A 141 -11.52 15.07 -12.95
CA GLY A 141 -12.08 15.77 -11.78
C GLY A 141 -13.14 14.98 -11.02
N SER A 142 -13.19 13.65 -11.16
CA SER A 142 -14.14 12.78 -10.46
C SER A 142 -13.91 12.64 -8.93
N THR A 143 -13.34 13.67 -8.28
CA THR A 143 -12.96 13.67 -6.85
C THR A 143 -14.13 13.49 -5.89
N SER A 144 -15.34 13.89 -6.29
CA SER A 144 -16.58 13.62 -5.54
C SER A 144 -16.95 12.12 -5.49
N ARG A 145 -16.37 11.31 -6.37
CA ARG A 145 -16.64 9.88 -6.57
C ARG A 145 -15.37 9.03 -6.41
N GLY A 146 -14.73 9.16 -5.26
CA GLY A 146 -13.54 8.37 -4.90
C GLY A 146 -13.70 6.86 -5.09
N ARG A 147 -12.63 6.25 -5.62
CA ARG A 147 -12.49 4.84 -5.98
C ARG A 147 -11.51 4.15 -5.04
N GLU A 148 -11.65 4.36 -3.74
CA GLU A 148 -10.66 3.90 -2.79
C GLU A 148 -10.76 2.38 -2.62
N GLU A 149 -9.61 1.70 -2.64
CA GLU A 149 -9.45 0.37 -2.08
C GLU A 149 -8.36 0.40 -1.03
N ARG A 150 -8.59 -0.26 0.12
CA ARG A 150 -7.63 -0.27 1.24
C ARG A 150 -7.18 -1.67 1.60
N TYR A 151 -5.90 -1.80 1.90
CA TYR A 151 -5.23 -3.08 2.12
C TYR A 151 -4.37 -3.10 3.37
N LEU A 152 -4.26 -4.28 3.97
CA LEU A 152 -3.12 -4.65 4.81
C LEU A 152 -2.01 -5.26 3.93
N LEU A 153 -0.84 -5.47 4.53
CA LEU A 153 0.32 -6.06 3.87
C LEU A 153 0.64 -7.44 4.43
N TRP A 154 1.32 -8.27 3.63
CA TRP A 154 1.81 -9.58 4.06
C TRP A 154 3.22 -9.55 4.67
N PHE A 155 3.77 -8.35 4.83
CA PHE A 155 5.08 -8.04 5.39
C PHE A 155 4.98 -6.76 6.24
N ASP A 156 6.06 -6.45 6.96
CA ASP A 156 6.21 -5.19 7.69
C ASP A 156 6.96 -4.17 6.80
N PRO A 157 6.26 -3.16 6.22
CA PRO A 157 6.85 -2.23 5.26
C PRO A 157 7.86 -1.26 5.88
N THR A 158 8.07 -1.31 7.20
CA THR A 158 9.05 -0.47 7.90
C THR A 158 10.39 -1.17 8.09
N LYS A 159 10.52 -2.45 7.69
CA LYS A 159 11.73 -3.25 7.92
C LYS A 159 12.61 -3.29 6.67
N GLU A 160 12.01 -3.60 5.55
CA GLU A 160 12.69 -3.75 4.27
C GLU A 160 12.05 -2.85 3.21
N PHE A 161 12.80 -2.58 2.15
CA PHE A 161 12.26 -1.95 0.95
C PHE A 161 11.36 -2.95 0.22
N HIS A 162 10.21 -2.45 -0.25
CA HIS A 162 9.32 -3.17 -1.15
C HIS A 162 9.01 -2.29 -2.35
N ARG A 163 8.80 -2.91 -3.51
CA ARG A 163 8.58 -2.17 -4.75
C ARG A 163 7.10 -1.86 -4.90
N TYR A 164 6.75 -0.60 -5.18
CA TYR A 164 5.37 -0.19 -5.43
C TYR A 164 5.30 0.40 -6.83
N SER A 165 4.41 -0.12 -7.67
CA SER A 165 4.34 0.31 -9.06
C SER A 165 2.92 0.60 -9.51
N ILE A 166 2.78 1.70 -10.26
CA ILE A 166 1.58 2.06 -10.98
C ILE A 166 1.89 1.85 -12.46
N LEU A 167 1.21 0.87 -13.06
CA LEU A 167 1.12 0.78 -14.51
C LEU A 167 -0.15 1.51 -14.94
N TRP A 168 -0.03 2.45 -15.87
CA TRP A 168 -1.14 3.15 -16.50
C TRP A 168 -0.97 3.07 -18.01
N THR A 169 -1.96 2.48 -18.69
CA THR A 169 -1.99 2.35 -20.15
C THR A 169 -3.27 2.98 -20.70
N GLU A 170 -3.44 2.97 -22.02
CA GLU A 170 -4.70 3.40 -22.63
C GLU A 170 -5.90 2.54 -22.20
N THR A 171 -5.68 1.26 -21.89
CA THR A 171 -6.75 0.27 -21.73
C THR A 171 -6.98 -0.17 -20.28
N HIS A 172 -5.98 -0.04 -19.41
CA HIS A 172 -6.10 -0.44 -18.01
C HIS A 172 -5.01 0.17 -17.12
N ILE A 173 -5.29 0.19 -15.82
CA ILE A 173 -4.36 0.56 -14.75
C ILE A 173 -4.12 -0.67 -13.86
N ILE A 174 -2.88 -0.90 -13.45
CA ILE A 174 -2.53 -1.94 -12.48
C ILE A 174 -1.66 -1.36 -11.38
N PHE A 175 -2.07 -1.62 -10.14
CA PHE A 175 -1.28 -1.35 -8.95
C PHE A 175 -0.57 -2.63 -8.52
N TYR A 176 0.76 -2.55 -8.37
CA TYR A 176 1.61 -3.65 -7.94
C TYR A 176 2.25 -3.36 -6.58
N ILE A 177 2.37 -4.42 -5.79
CA ILE A 177 3.29 -4.48 -4.66
C ILE A 177 4.23 -5.65 -4.92
N ASP A 178 5.53 -5.36 -4.96
CA ASP A 178 6.55 -6.18 -5.58
C ASP A 178 6.08 -6.56 -7.00
N GLU A 179 5.98 -7.85 -7.32
CA GLU A 179 5.48 -8.34 -8.61
C GLU A 179 4.03 -8.86 -8.54
N VAL A 180 3.35 -8.64 -7.41
CA VAL A 180 1.97 -9.08 -7.19
C VAL A 180 1.01 -7.95 -7.55
N PRO A 181 0.15 -8.10 -8.59
CA PRO A 181 -0.91 -7.13 -8.81
C PRO A 181 -1.88 -7.19 -7.65
N ILE A 182 -2.24 -6.03 -7.12
CA ILE A 182 -3.18 -5.89 -5.99
C ILE A 182 -4.54 -5.36 -6.43
N ARG A 183 -4.55 -4.64 -7.56
CA ARG A 183 -5.74 -4.01 -8.14
C ARG A 183 -5.52 -3.81 -9.64
N GLU A 184 -6.52 -4.15 -10.43
CA GLU A 184 -6.63 -3.87 -11.86
C GLU A 184 -7.88 -3.00 -12.06
N VAL A 185 -7.76 -1.93 -12.86
CA VAL A 185 -8.89 -1.10 -13.30
C VAL A 185 -8.89 -1.12 -14.82
N VAL A 186 -9.81 -1.87 -15.40
CA VAL A 186 -9.95 -2.00 -16.86
C VAL A 186 -10.82 -0.86 -17.37
N ARG A 187 -10.33 -0.13 -18.37
CA ARG A 187 -11.10 0.92 -19.03
C ARG A 187 -12.32 0.31 -19.73
N SER A 188 -13.45 1.00 -19.61
CA SER A 188 -14.63 0.72 -20.44
C SER A 188 -15.26 2.04 -20.87
N ASP A 189 -16.00 2.02 -21.98
CA ASP A 189 -16.70 3.20 -22.48
C ASP A 189 -17.67 3.79 -21.44
N ALA A 190 -18.25 2.94 -20.59
CA ALA A 190 -19.17 3.33 -19.53
C ALA A 190 -18.50 4.15 -18.41
N MET A 191 -17.17 4.10 -18.27
CA MET A 191 -16.44 4.98 -17.34
C MET A 191 -16.48 6.45 -17.80
N GLY A 192 -16.67 6.72 -19.09
CA GLY A 192 -16.59 8.06 -19.64
C GLY A 192 -15.28 8.75 -19.26
N GLY A 193 -15.38 9.97 -18.71
CA GLY A 193 -14.22 10.75 -18.26
C GLY A 193 -13.56 10.25 -16.97
N ASP A 194 -14.09 9.20 -16.33
CA ASP A 194 -13.54 8.71 -15.07
C ASP A 194 -12.26 7.89 -15.23
N TYR A 195 -11.92 7.49 -16.46
CA TYR A 195 -10.64 6.90 -16.77
C TYR A 195 -9.60 8.01 -17.07
N PRO A 196 -8.44 8.04 -16.39
CA PRO A 196 -7.35 8.97 -16.66
C PRO A 196 -6.82 8.88 -18.09
N LEU A 197 -6.78 10.02 -18.79
CA LEU A 197 -6.31 10.10 -20.18
C LEU A 197 -5.38 11.28 -20.45
N LYS A 198 -5.29 12.26 -19.53
CA LYS A 198 -4.38 13.40 -19.68
C LYS A 198 -3.00 13.05 -19.12
N PRO A 199 -1.91 13.59 -19.71
CA PRO A 199 -0.56 13.40 -19.16
C PRO A 199 -0.48 13.80 -17.68
N MET A 200 0.28 13.03 -16.89
CA MET A 200 0.46 13.24 -15.45
C MET A 200 1.95 13.25 -15.08
N ALA A 201 2.32 14.05 -14.08
CA ALA A 201 3.61 13.93 -13.41
C ALA A 201 3.50 12.91 -12.28
N VAL A 202 4.63 12.30 -11.93
CA VAL A 202 4.75 11.40 -10.78
C VAL A 202 5.19 12.21 -9.57
N TYR A 203 4.58 11.98 -8.42
CA TYR A 203 4.87 12.66 -7.17
C TYR A 203 5.14 11.64 -6.06
N ALA A 204 6.01 12.02 -5.13
CA ALA A 204 6.15 11.34 -3.85
C ALA A 204 6.20 12.37 -2.74
N THR A 205 5.37 12.18 -1.70
CA THR A 205 5.25 13.15 -0.60
C THR A 205 5.14 12.46 0.75
N LEU A 206 5.57 13.16 1.79
CA LEU A 206 5.40 12.76 3.18
C LEU A 206 4.82 13.93 3.98
N TRP A 207 3.63 13.75 4.54
CA TRP A 207 2.85 14.85 5.10
C TRP A 207 1.91 14.42 6.24
N ASP A 208 1.32 15.41 6.91
CA ASP A 208 0.41 15.26 8.04
C ASP A 208 -1.06 15.18 7.59
N GLY A 209 -1.60 13.96 7.56
CA GLY A 209 -3.00 13.65 7.27
C GLY A 209 -3.86 13.46 8.52
N SER A 210 -3.55 14.14 9.63
CA SER A 210 -4.19 13.95 10.94
C SER A 210 -5.73 13.94 10.94
N THR A 211 -6.36 14.66 10.01
CA THR A 211 -7.82 14.78 9.94
C THR A 211 -8.52 13.51 9.46
N TRP A 212 -7.81 12.56 8.85
CA TRP A 212 -8.45 11.37 8.26
C TRP A 212 -7.59 10.09 8.28
N ALA A 213 -6.26 10.18 8.16
CA ALA A 213 -5.38 9.07 7.79
C ALA A 213 -5.50 7.85 8.73
N THR A 214 -5.48 8.06 10.04
CA THR A 214 -5.51 6.96 11.01
C THR A 214 -6.85 6.86 11.71
N SER A 215 -7.59 5.79 11.40
CA SER A 215 -8.91 5.49 11.98
C SER A 215 -9.92 6.63 11.77
N GLY A 216 -9.93 7.22 10.57
CA GLY A 216 -10.81 8.35 10.24
C GLY A 216 -10.49 9.62 11.03
N GLY A 217 -9.20 9.88 11.27
CA GLY A 217 -8.73 11.08 11.99
C GLY A 217 -8.77 10.99 13.52
N ARG A 218 -9.14 9.83 14.09
CA ARG A 218 -9.17 9.65 15.56
C ARG A 218 -7.79 9.80 16.21
N TYR A 219 -6.73 9.43 15.50
CA TYR A 219 -5.37 9.48 16.00
C TYR A 219 -4.53 10.41 15.11
N PRO A 220 -4.29 11.67 15.51
CA PRO A 220 -3.49 12.61 14.76
C PRO A 220 -1.98 12.31 14.90
N VAL A 221 -1.17 13.00 14.10
CA VAL A 221 0.29 13.02 14.21
C VAL A 221 0.69 13.48 15.60
N ASN A 222 1.63 12.73 16.19
CA ASN A 222 2.26 13.11 17.43
C ASN A 222 3.74 13.38 17.18
N TYR A 223 4.08 14.66 17.02
CA TYR A 223 5.43 15.13 16.72
C TYR A 223 6.47 14.84 17.82
N LYS A 224 6.08 14.30 18.98
CA LYS A 224 7.05 13.73 19.94
C LYS A 224 7.82 12.54 19.37
N TYR A 225 7.27 11.88 18.35
CA TYR A 225 7.91 10.78 17.62
C TYR A 225 8.57 11.25 16.31
N SER A 226 8.62 12.57 16.06
CA SER A 226 9.34 13.10 14.90
C SER A 226 10.86 13.01 15.10
N PRO A 227 11.67 12.98 14.03
CA PRO A 227 11.26 13.01 12.61
C PRO A 227 10.70 11.68 12.12
N PHE A 228 9.66 11.75 11.29
CA PHE A 228 9.18 10.60 10.51
C PHE A 228 9.95 10.56 9.20
N VAL A 229 10.47 9.39 8.81
CA VAL A 229 11.33 9.24 7.64
C VAL A 229 10.83 8.11 6.76
N SER A 230 10.61 8.41 5.49
CA SER A 230 10.38 7.40 4.44
C SER A 230 11.54 7.44 3.46
N GLU A 231 12.01 6.27 3.02
CA GLU A 231 13.11 6.14 2.09
C GLU A 231 12.61 5.61 0.74
N PHE A 232 13.10 6.19 -0.34
CA PHE A 232 12.79 5.81 -1.72
C PHE A 232 14.09 5.49 -2.46
N SER A 233 14.12 4.37 -3.17
CA SER A 233 15.22 3.95 -4.05
C SER A 233 14.67 3.26 -5.30
N ASP A 234 15.56 2.79 -6.17
CA ASP A 234 15.20 2.04 -7.39
C ASP A 234 14.07 2.72 -8.18
N LEU A 235 14.23 4.03 -8.38
CA LEU A 235 13.24 4.88 -9.03
C LEU A 235 13.14 4.50 -10.51
N VAL A 236 11.93 4.31 -11.02
CA VAL A 236 11.66 3.92 -12.41
C VAL A 236 10.59 4.82 -12.98
N LEU A 237 10.91 5.45 -14.11
CA LEU A 237 9.95 6.10 -14.99
C LEU A 237 10.10 5.50 -16.38
N ARG A 238 9.10 4.76 -16.84
CA ARG A 238 9.00 4.22 -18.19
C ARG A 238 7.68 4.69 -18.78
N GLY A 239 7.72 5.46 -19.86
CA GLY A 239 6.51 5.99 -20.48
C GLY A 239 6.86 7.11 -21.46
N CYS A 240 5.85 7.59 -22.19
CA CYS A 240 6.07 8.65 -23.16
C CYS A 240 6.15 10.01 -22.47
N ARG A 241 7.33 10.63 -22.47
CA ARG A 241 7.53 11.98 -21.92
C ARG A 241 6.75 13.01 -22.74
N LYS A 242 6.06 13.92 -22.04
CA LYS A 242 5.43 15.12 -22.60
C LYS A 242 5.99 16.34 -21.88
N ASP A 243 6.38 17.34 -22.66
CA ASP A 243 6.87 18.62 -22.13
C ASP A 243 5.70 19.39 -21.50
N PRO A 244 5.78 19.79 -20.21
CA PRO A 244 4.76 20.59 -19.54
C PRO A 244 4.40 21.91 -20.27
N ILE A 245 5.32 22.45 -21.07
CA ILE A 245 5.16 23.70 -21.82
C ILE A 245 4.32 23.47 -23.09
N GLN A 246 4.36 22.26 -23.65
CA GLN A 246 3.59 21.89 -24.85
C GLN A 246 2.17 21.48 -24.44
N GLN A 247 1.40 22.45 -23.94
CA GLN A 247 -0.03 22.32 -23.63
C GLN A 247 -0.83 22.21 -24.93
N SER A 248 -0.72 21.08 -25.65
CA SER A 248 -1.62 20.81 -26.78
C SER A 248 -2.90 20.16 -26.25
N PRO A 249 -4.06 20.83 -26.35
CA PRO A 249 -5.33 20.35 -25.81
C PRO A 249 -6.02 19.30 -26.69
N SER A 250 -5.37 18.79 -27.74
CA SER A 250 -5.98 17.84 -28.66
C SER A 250 -5.33 16.46 -28.60
N ALA A 251 -6.16 15.43 -28.40
CA ALA A 251 -5.85 14.01 -28.62
C ALA A 251 -5.41 13.67 -30.07
N ALA A 252 -5.18 14.68 -30.92
CA ALA A 252 -4.85 14.56 -32.34
C ALA A 252 -3.38 14.90 -32.67
N ALA A 253 -2.52 15.10 -31.68
CA ALA A 253 -1.08 15.36 -31.87
C ALA A 253 -0.19 14.28 -31.21
N ASP A 254 -0.66 13.03 -31.21
CA ASP A 254 -0.05 11.93 -30.45
C ASP A 254 0.81 10.97 -31.27
N GLU A 255 1.28 11.39 -32.45
CA GLU A 255 2.19 10.56 -33.27
C GLU A 255 3.50 10.23 -32.54
N GLY A 256 3.90 11.02 -31.54
CA GLY A 256 5.15 10.82 -30.79
C GLY A 256 5.11 9.71 -29.73
N CYS A 257 3.93 9.29 -29.25
CA CYS A 257 3.83 8.32 -28.14
C CYS A 257 3.43 6.91 -28.56
N ALA A 258 2.88 6.72 -29.76
CA ALA A 258 2.38 5.42 -30.22
C ALA A 258 3.41 4.28 -30.08
N ALA A 259 4.69 4.55 -30.37
CA ALA A 259 5.75 3.54 -30.22
C ALA A 259 6.04 3.20 -28.74
N SER A 260 6.02 4.20 -27.85
CA SER A 260 6.22 3.99 -26.41
C SER A 260 5.04 3.23 -25.79
N ASP A 261 3.83 3.55 -26.23
CA ASP A 261 2.60 2.88 -25.75
C ASP A 261 2.53 1.43 -26.24
N ALA A 262 2.96 1.17 -27.48
CA ALA A 262 3.10 -0.19 -28.00
C ALA A 262 4.16 -0.99 -27.21
N GLU A 263 5.33 -0.40 -26.92
CA GLU A 263 6.35 -1.05 -26.09
C GLU A 263 5.83 -1.34 -24.68
N LEU A 264 5.11 -0.39 -24.08
CA LEU A 264 4.51 -0.55 -22.76
C LEU A 264 3.46 -1.67 -22.75
N ALA A 265 2.61 -1.76 -23.77
CA ALA A 265 1.58 -2.79 -23.89
C ALA A 265 2.15 -4.22 -24.06
N GLU A 266 3.29 -4.35 -24.73
CA GLU A 266 3.99 -5.64 -24.92
C GLU A 266 4.87 -6.03 -23.73
N ALA A 267 5.07 -5.13 -22.76
CA ALA A 267 5.90 -5.41 -21.60
C ALA A 267 5.28 -6.51 -20.72
N GLU A 268 6.14 -7.32 -20.09
CA GLU A 268 5.69 -8.46 -19.27
C GLU A 268 4.69 -8.05 -18.19
N TYR A 269 4.88 -6.88 -17.57
CA TYR A 269 4.04 -6.35 -16.50
C TYR A 269 2.71 -5.75 -16.97
N ALA A 270 2.49 -5.61 -18.29
CA ALA A 270 1.27 -5.04 -18.84
C ALA A 270 0.13 -6.04 -19.03
N THR A 271 0.40 -7.33 -18.86
CA THR A 271 -0.64 -8.36 -18.92
C THR A 271 -0.75 -9.10 -17.59
N ILE A 272 -1.98 -9.18 -17.06
CA ILE A 272 -2.29 -10.05 -15.93
C ILE A 272 -2.48 -11.48 -16.44
N THR A 273 -1.43 -12.29 -16.34
CA THR A 273 -1.50 -13.74 -16.61
C THR A 273 -2.47 -14.44 -15.64
N PRO A 274 -2.94 -15.67 -15.95
CA PRO A 274 -3.77 -16.44 -15.02
C PRO A 274 -3.14 -16.61 -13.62
N GLU A 275 -1.83 -16.79 -13.55
CA GLU A 275 -1.07 -16.92 -12.30
C GLU A 275 -1.09 -15.61 -11.51
N ARG A 276 -0.83 -14.48 -12.17
CA ARG A 276 -0.92 -13.14 -11.55
C ARG A 276 -2.34 -12.82 -11.10
N ARG A 277 -3.35 -13.17 -11.89
CA ARG A 277 -4.76 -13.02 -11.52
C ARG A 277 -5.08 -13.84 -10.27
N GLN A 278 -4.61 -15.08 -10.19
CA GLN A 278 -4.80 -15.90 -9.00
C GLN A 278 -4.06 -15.33 -7.78
N ALA A 279 -2.85 -14.80 -7.96
CA ALA A 279 -2.09 -14.13 -6.90
C ALA A 279 -2.84 -12.87 -6.39
N MET A 280 -3.35 -12.04 -7.29
CA MET A 280 -4.18 -10.88 -6.97
C MET A 280 -5.42 -11.28 -6.18
N LEU A 281 -6.18 -12.29 -6.63
CA LEU A 281 -7.36 -12.77 -5.93
C LEU A 281 -7.03 -13.31 -4.53
N LYS A 282 -5.92 -14.05 -4.38
CA LYS A 282 -5.44 -14.53 -3.07
C LYS A 282 -5.06 -13.37 -2.15
N PHE A 283 -4.35 -12.36 -2.67
CA PHE A 283 -4.00 -11.16 -1.93
C PHE A 283 -5.25 -10.40 -1.48
N ARG A 284 -6.14 -10.03 -2.42
CA ARG A 284 -7.40 -9.32 -2.15
C ARG A 284 -8.26 -10.08 -1.15
N HIS A 285 -8.33 -11.40 -1.28
CA HIS A 285 -9.09 -12.24 -0.35
C HIS A 285 -8.64 -12.07 1.11
N LYS A 286 -7.32 -12.02 1.33
CA LYS A 286 -6.72 -12.03 2.66
C LYS A 286 -6.49 -10.65 3.25
N TYR A 287 -6.25 -9.64 2.41
CA TYR A 287 -5.72 -8.35 2.87
C TYR A 287 -6.58 -7.14 2.51
N MET A 288 -7.58 -7.25 1.63
CA MET A 288 -8.48 -6.14 1.32
C MET A 288 -9.44 -5.84 2.48
N THR A 289 -9.31 -4.64 3.03
CA THR A 289 -10.08 -4.16 4.19
C THR A 289 -11.25 -3.28 3.81
N TYR A 290 -11.18 -2.60 2.65
CA TYR A 290 -12.24 -1.76 2.12
C TYR A 290 -12.17 -1.75 0.59
N SER A 291 -13.32 -1.73 -0.07
CA SER A 291 -13.41 -1.44 -1.50
C SER A 291 -14.71 -0.69 -1.80
N TYR A 292 -14.58 0.41 -2.54
CA TYR A 292 -15.69 1.25 -2.95
C TYR A 292 -16.74 0.48 -3.78
N CYS A 293 -16.34 -0.53 -4.55
CA CYS A 293 -17.26 -1.38 -5.33
C CYS A 293 -18.27 -2.15 -4.47
N TYR A 294 -17.98 -2.33 -3.18
CA TYR A 294 -18.86 -3.00 -2.23
C TYR A 294 -19.52 -2.02 -1.23
N ASP A 295 -19.25 -0.71 -1.33
CA ASP A 295 -19.85 0.33 -0.50
C ASP A 295 -21.19 0.80 -1.07
N ALA A 296 -22.24 0.03 -0.76
CA ALA A 296 -23.61 0.33 -1.14
C ALA A 296 -24.20 1.56 -0.43
N ARG A 297 -23.56 2.04 0.66
CA ARG A 297 -24.00 3.28 1.33
C ARG A 297 -23.51 4.51 0.59
N ARG A 298 -22.29 4.48 0.08
CA ARG A 298 -21.73 5.57 -0.73
C ARG A 298 -22.25 5.50 -2.17
N TYR A 299 -22.29 4.30 -2.74
CA TYR A 299 -22.67 4.06 -4.13
C TYR A 299 -23.76 2.96 -4.20
N PRO A 300 -25.05 3.35 -4.25
CA PRO A 300 -26.15 2.39 -4.35
C PRO A 300 -26.08 1.47 -5.57
N VAL A 301 -25.45 1.96 -6.65
CA VAL A 301 -25.14 1.20 -7.87
C VAL A 301 -23.62 1.12 -8.02
N PRO A 302 -23.03 -0.08 -8.15
CA PRO A 302 -21.59 -0.23 -8.41
C PRO A 302 -21.17 0.52 -9.68
N PHE A 303 -19.95 1.03 -9.69
CA PHE A 303 -19.42 1.71 -10.87
C PHE A 303 -19.14 0.72 -12.01
N PRO A 304 -19.11 1.18 -13.28
CA PRO A 304 -19.00 0.30 -14.44
C PRO A 304 -17.73 -0.56 -14.46
N GLU A 305 -16.64 -0.08 -13.88
CA GLU A 305 -15.36 -0.80 -13.79
C GLU A 305 -15.31 -1.84 -12.66
N CYS A 306 -16.34 -1.91 -11.81
CA CYS A 306 -16.36 -2.84 -10.68
C CYS A 306 -16.64 -4.27 -11.12
N ASP A 307 -15.65 -5.17 -10.95
CA ASP A 307 -15.86 -6.62 -11.03
C ASP A 307 -16.40 -7.15 -9.68
N VAL A 308 -17.73 -7.08 -9.51
CA VAL A 308 -18.41 -7.53 -8.28
C VAL A 308 -18.46 -9.05 -8.23
N ILE A 309 -17.47 -9.66 -7.60
CA ILE A 309 -17.38 -11.11 -7.43
C ILE A 309 -18.35 -11.57 -6.33
N PRO A 310 -19.35 -12.44 -6.59
CA PRO A 310 -20.35 -12.83 -5.59
C PRO A 310 -19.76 -13.45 -4.31
N SER A 311 -18.71 -14.28 -4.45
CA SER A 311 -18.01 -14.89 -3.31
C SER A 311 -17.18 -13.89 -2.50
N GLU A 312 -16.82 -12.75 -3.08
CA GLU A 312 -16.19 -11.65 -2.38
C GLU A 312 -17.21 -10.75 -1.70
N ARG A 313 -18.33 -10.45 -2.37
CA ARG A 313 -19.39 -9.57 -1.85
C ARG A 313 -19.86 -9.94 -0.44
N VAL A 314 -20.02 -11.24 -0.16
CA VAL A 314 -20.45 -11.75 1.17
C VAL A 314 -19.49 -11.39 2.31
N ARG A 315 -18.24 -11.04 1.99
CA ARG A 315 -17.21 -10.65 2.97
C ARG A 315 -17.29 -9.17 3.33
N PHE A 316 -18.04 -8.36 2.59
CA PHE A 316 -18.11 -6.92 2.78
C PHE A 316 -19.45 -6.50 3.39
N ARG A 317 -19.41 -5.50 4.26
CA ARG A 317 -20.61 -4.79 4.73
C ARG A 317 -21.15 -3.89 3.63
N ASP A 318 -22.35 -3.36 3.86
CA ASP A 318 -22.93 -2.28 3.06
C ASP A 318 -22.05 -1.02 3.03
N THR A 319 -21.25 -0.77 4.07
CA THR A 319 -20.23 0.30 4.15
C THR A 319 -18.94 0.02 3.35
N GLY A 320 -18.88 -1.05 2.55
CA GLY A 320 -17.66 -1.44 1.82
C GLY A 320 -16.50 -1.95 2.67
N ASN A 321 -16.63 -1.99 4.00
CA ASN A 321 -15.62 -2.54 4.91
C ASN A 321 -15.71 -4.07 5.00
N SER A 322 -14.56 -4.73 5.01
CA SER A 322 -14.44 -6.18 5.15
C SER A 322 -14.81 -6.65 6.56
N ASN A 323 -15.63 -7.70 6.63
CA ASN A 323 -16.01 -8.40 7.86
C ASN A 323 -14.92 -9.35 8.36
N ILE A 324 -14.08 -9.82 7.45
CA ILE A 324 -13.10 -10.88 7.70
C ILE A 324 -11.73 -10.29 7.98
N VAL A 325 -11.36 -9.28 7.18
CA VAL A 325 -10.09 -8.58 7.28
C VAL A 325 -10.28 -7.38 8.21
N GLY A 326 -10.39 -7.68 9.50
CA GLY A 326 -10.50 -6.69 10.56
C GLY A 326 -9.43 -6.94 11.62
N ILE A 327 -8.91 -5.87 12.22
CA ILE A 327 -8.07 -5.93 13.42
C ILE A 327 -8.83 -6.79 14.42
N ARG A 328 -8.39 -8.04 14.65
CA ARG A 328 -8.82 -8.81 15.82
C ARG A 328 -8.39 -7.98 17.02
N HIS A 329 -9.29 -7.12 17.50
CA HIS A 329 -9.27 -6.69 18.88
C HIS A 329 -9.51 -7.97 19.67
N ARG A 330 -8.44 -8.71 19.96
CA ARG A 330 -8.43 -9.58 21.14
C ARG A 330 -8.70 -8.64 22.30
N ARG A 331 -9.98 -8.46 22.64
CA ARG A 331 -10.38 -8.10 23.98
C ARG A 331 -9.81 -9.22 24.84
N HIS A 332 -8.62 -9.01 25.37
CA HIS A 332 -8.24 -9.68 26.60
C HIS A 332 -9.23 -9.16 27.64
N VAL A 333 -10.36 -9.86 27.74
CA VAL A 333 -11.18 -9.82 28.95
C VAL A 333 -10.25 -10.33 30.02
N ARG A 334 -9.64 -9.40 30.78
CA ARG A 334 -9.05 -9.74 32.07
C ARG A 334 -10.21 -10.34 32.86
N ARG A 335 -10.25 -11.68 32.94
CA ARG A 335 -11.02 -12.39 33.95
C ARG A 335 -10.47 -11.87 35.27
N GLY A 336 -11.18 -10.92 35.88
CA GLY A 336 -10.92 -10.46 37.23
C GLY A 336 -10.94 -11.68 38.13
N ARG A 337 -9.77 -12.01 38.67
CA ARG A 337 -9.63 -13.06 39.69
C ARG A 337 -10.38 -12.52 40.91
N ARG A 338 -11.60 -13.00 41.14
CA ARG A 338 -12.34 -12.76 42.39
C ARG A 338 -11.47 -13.31 43.51
N VAL A 339 -10.96 -12.42 44.35
CA VAL A 339 -10.37 -12.76 45.64
C VAL A 339 -11.53 -13.25 46.52
N PRO A 340 -11.47 -14.44 47.13
CA PRO A 340 -12.50 -14.88 48.07
C PRO A 340 -12.45 -14.03 49.33
N ALA A 341 -13.61 -13.55 49.76
CA ALA A 341 -13.78 -12.93 51.06
C ALA A 341 -13.50 -13.96 52.16
N VAL A 342 -12.57 -13.64 53.06
CA VAL A 342 -12.33 -14.40 54.29
C VAL A 342 -13.37 -13.96 55.31
N GLY A 343 -14.26 -14.90 55.66
CA GLY A 343 -15.23 -14.77 56.74
C GLY A 343 -14.62 -15.09 58.11
N MET A 344 -15.15 -14.42 59.12
CA MET A 344 -14.76 -14.36 60.53
C MET A 344 -14.67 -15.68 61.28
N GLY A 345 -13.87 -15.67 62.36
CA GLY A 345 -13.92 -16.64 63.46
C GLY A 345 -13.25 -16.07 64.72
N SER A 346 -14.07 -15.80 65.71
CA SER A 346 -13.84 -15.20 67.04
C SER A 346 -12.72 -15.81 67.89
N ASN A 347 -12.13 -15.01 68.78
CA ASN A 347 -12.02 -15.40 70.19
C ASN A 347 -11.93 -14.19 71.13
N SER A 348 -12.47 -14.44 72.31
CA SER A 348 -12.92 -13.53 73.37
C SER A 348 -11.88 -13.35 74.49
N GLN A 349 -12.23 -12.45 75.42
CA GLN A 349 -11.69 -12.21 76.79
C GLN A 349 -10.50 -11.24 76.87
N ALA A 350 -10.37 -10.34 77.85
CA ALA A 350 -11.20 -9.89 78.99
C ALA A 350 -10.52 -8.62 79.59
N ALA A 351 -11.30 -7.84 80.38
CA ALA A 351 -10.94 -6.99 81.54
C ALA A 351 -9.60 -6.21 81.49
N ILE A 352 -9.54 -4.89 81.69
CA ILE A 352 -10.13 -3.99 82.71
C ILE A 352 -10.26 -2.59 82.09
#